data_AF-X0XMF8-F1
#
_entry.id   AF-X0XMF8-F1
#
_cell.length_a   1.000
_cell.length_b   1.000
_cell.length_c   1.000
_cell.angle_alpha   90.00
_cell.angle_beta   90.00
_cell.angle_gamma   90.00
#
_symmetry.space_group_name_H-M   'P 1'
#
loop_
_entity.id
_entity.type
_entity.pdbx_description
1 polymer ?
#
loop_
_entity_poly.entity_id
_entity_poly.type
_entity_poly.pdbx_seq_one_letter_code
_entity_poly.pdbx_strand_id
1 'polypeptide(L)'
;RVTGVPASRLRAALHEQQILQDKSLPVDVRVVKFYENSSLQNSDSNNLATAGVGLQLQAVERSKSGGTDNSTNIAAAYVELLDKSSGQSLGTHLVSQRLSDHETLSIEGNAEDVFDTVNVGDREYQIGLKFHREVKPYWIQLEDVRRTDYSGSDTPRDYSSFIRIVDTETGADRKDRVWMNNPLRYRGETFYQSEYIPLPSGKEMTGIQVVRNSGWLIPYVACSITAIGLLAHFLGTLTRFLRRREQEAKKER
;
A
#
# COMPACT_ATOMS: atom_id res chain seq x y z
N ARG A 1 14.68 -7.08 -21.14
CA ARG A 1 13.31 -6.63 -21.47
C ARG A 1 12.37 -7.31 -20.48
N VAL A 2 11.47 -6.57 -19.83
CA VAL A 2 10.52 -7.12 -18.86
C VAL A 2 9.13 -7.13 -19.51
N THR A 3 8.40 -8.23 -19.37
CA THR A 3 6.98 -8.34 -19.77
C THR A 3 6.16 -8.66 -18.53
N GLY A 4 5.22 -7.77 -18.18
CA GLY A 4 4.36 -7.95 -17.01
C GLY A 4 2.99 -8.50 -17.40
N VAL A 5 2.51 -9.50 -16.65
CA VAL A 5 1.12 -9.98 -16.75
C VAL A 5 0.32 -9.43 -15.56
N PRO A 6 -0.72 -8.62 -15.77
CA PRO A 6 -1.52 -8.09 -14.66
C PRO A 6 -2.20 -9.20 -13.85
N ALA A 7 -2.29 -9.04 -12.53
CA ALA A 7 -2.97 -10.00 -11.65
C ALA A 7 -4.45 -10.20 -12.02
N SER A 8 -5.12 -9.21 -12.61
CA SER A 8 -6.47 -9.37 -13.15
C SER A 8 -6.55 -10.42 -14.25
N ARG A 9 -5.54 -10.49 -15.14
CA ARG A 9 -5.45 -11.53 -16.17
C ARG A 9 -5.15 -12.90 -15.59
N LEU A 10 -4.28 -12.98 -14.58
CA LEU A 10 -4.01 -14.25 -13.89
C LEU A 10 -5.30 -14.83 -13.26
N ARG A 11 -6.07 -13.98 -12.56
CA ARG A 11 -7.34 -14.37 -11.93
C ARG A 11 -8.40 -14.75 -12.96
N ALA A 12 -8.54 -13.98 -14.04
CA ALA A 12 -9.48 -14.29 -15.11
C ALA A 12 -9.14 -15.63 -15.77
N ALA A 13 -7.87 -15.87 -16.11
CA ALA A 13 -7.42 -17.13 -16.70
C ALA A 13 -7.64 -18.33 -15.77
N LEU A 14 -7.40 -18.18 -14.47
CA LEU A 14 -7.69 -19.23 -13.48
C LEU A 14 -9.20 -19.55 -13.42
N HIS A 15 -10.05 -18.52 -13.38
CA HIS A 15 -11.50 -18.67 -13.31
C HIS A 15 -12.08 -19.31 -14.58
N GLU A 16 -11.58 -18.90 -15.75
CA GLU A 16 -12.00 -19.40 -17.05
C GLU A 16 -11.29 -20.69 -17.48
N GLN A 17 -10.32 -21.17 -16.68
CA GLN A 17 -9.45 -22.31 -16.97
C GLN A 17 -8.73 -22.19 -18.32
N GLN A 18 -8.34 -20.97 -18.69
CA GLN A 18 -7.67 -20.67 -19.94
C GLN A 18 -6.16 -20.58 -19.79
N ILE A 19 -5.46 -20.90 -20.86
CA ILE A 19 -4.01 -20.67 -20.98
C ILE A 19 -3.81 -19.23 -21.44
N LEU A 20 -2.96 -18.49 -20.73
CA LEU A 20 -2.57 -17.15 -21.13
C LEU A 20 -1.54 -17.24 -22.26
N GLN A 21 -1.96 -16.79 -23.43
CA GLN A 21 -1.13 -16.71 -24.62
C GLN A 21 -0.99 -15.25 -25.05
N ASP A 22 0.24 -14.78 -25.20
CA ASP A 22 0.52 -13.44 -25.72
C ASP A 22 1.84 -13.45 -26.51
N LYS A 23 1.88 -12.77 -27.66
CA LYS A 23 3.07 -12.73 -28.53
C LYS A 23 4.30 -12.12 -27.83
N SER A 24 4.10 -11.31 -26.79
CA SER A 24 5.17 -10.68 -26.02
C SER A 24 5.79 -11.59 -24.94
N LEU A 25 5.15 -12.73 -24.63
CA LEU A 25 5.67 -13.72 -23.69
C LEU A 25 6.52 -14.78 -24.43
N PRO A 26 7.62 -15.25 -23.83
CA PRO A 26 8.42 -16.34 -24.40
C PRO A 26 7.75 -17.71 -24.24
N VAL A 27 6.83 -17.83 -23.28
CA VAL A 27 6.10 -19.06 -22.92
C VAL A 27 4.60 -18.80 -22.91
N ASP A 28 3.81 -19.86 -22.99
CA ASP A 28 2.40 -19.83 -22.61
C ASP A 28 2.28 -20.11 -21.10
N VAL A 29 1.32 -19.47 -20.42
CA VAL A 29 1.21 -19.54 -18.96
C VAL A 29 -0.14 -20.11 -18.56
N ARG A 30 -0.16 -21.24 -17.86
CA ARG A 30 -1.36 -21.78 -17.22
C ARG A 30 -1.31 -21.45 -15.73
N VAL A 31 -2.35 -20.78 -15.24
CA VAL A 31 -2.46 -20.45 -13.80
C VAL A 31 -3.08 -21.64 -13.09
N VAL A 32 -2.30 -22.32 -12.25
CA VAL A 32 -2.74 -23.51 -11.49
C VAL A 32 -3.49 -23.08 -10.23
N LYS A 33 -2.97 -22.06 -9.52
CA LYS A 33 -3.60 -21.51 -8.32
C LYS A 33 -3.15 -20.08 -8.09
N PHE A 34 -4.01 -19.27 -7.49
CA PHE A 34 -3.71 -17.88 -7.15
C PHE A 34 -4.28 -17.56 -5.76
N TYR A 35 -3.47 -16.93 -4.91
CA TYR A 35 -3.83 -16.45 -3.59
C TYR A 35 -3.70 -14.93 -3.56
N GLU A 36 -4.77 -14.24 -3.18
CA GLU A 36 -4.72 -12.78 -2.97
C GLU A 36 -3.99 -12.38 -1.70
N ASN A 37 -4.01 -13.24 -0.68
CA ASN A 37 -3.18 -13.11 0.50
C ASN A 37 -2.64 -14.49 0.91
N SER A 38 -1.37 -14.54 1.27
CA SER A 38 -0.66 -15.80 1.53
C SER A 38 0.53 -15.63 2.47
N SER A 39 0.93 -16.74 3.06
CA SER A 39 2.22 -16.90 3.72
C SER A 39 3.01 -18.03 3.05
N LEU A 40 4.33 -18.00 3.19
CA LEU A 40 5.20 -19.08 2.76
C LEU A 40 5.61 -19.94 3.95
N GLN A 41 5.67 -21.25 3.73
CA GLN A 41 6.19 -22.22 4.68
C GLN A 41 6.97 -23.30 3.93
N ASN A 42 7.69 -24.16 4.65
CA ASN A 42 8.36 -25.32 4.04
C ASN A 42 7.35 -26.20 3.31
N SER A 43 7.73 -26.68 2.12
CA SER A 43 6.88 -27.53 1.29
C SER A 43 6.61 -28.89 1.95
N ASP A 44 5.39 -29.39 1.77
CA ASP A 44 5.00 -30.76 2.09
C ASP A 44 4.75 -31.58 0.81
N SER A 45 4.27 -32.82 0.96
CA SER A 45 4.02 -33.74 -0.16
C SER A 45 2.89 -33.32 -1.11
N ASN A 46 2.05 -32.35 -0.71
CA ASN A 46 0.90 -31.87 -1.48
C ASN A 46 1.19 -30.58 -2.25
N ASN A 47 2.45 -30.16 -2.30
CA ASN A 47 2.85 -28.95 -2.99
C ASN A 47 2.67 -29.06 -4.51
N LEU A 48 2.18 -27.98 -5.12
CA LEU A 48 1.83 -27.94 -6.55
C LEU A 48 3.04 -27.64 -7.45
N ALA A 49 4.12 -27.09 -6.89
CA ALA A 49 5.31 -26.74 -7.67
C ALA A 49 6.12 -27.99 -8.02
N THR A 50 6.62 -28.02 -9.25
CA THR A 50 7.49 -29.08 -9.77
C THR A 50 8.88 -28.56 -10.13
N ALA A 51 9.12 -27.25 -9.98
CA ALA A 51 10.37 -26.59 -10.31
C ALA A 51 10.65 -25.39 -9.39
N GLY A 52 11.92 -24.98 -9.38
CA GLY A 52 12.39 -23.77 -8.71
C GLY A 52 12.23 -23.76 -7.18
N VAL A 53 12.14 -22.57 -6.61
CA VAL A 53 12.00 -22.33 -5.15
C VAL A 53 10.76 -22.99 -4.57
N GLY A 54 9.75 -23.21 -5.42
CA GLY A 54 8.56 -23.95 -5.06
C GLY A 54 8.87 -25.37 -4.58
N LEU A 55 9.99 -25.99 -4.93
CA LEU A 55 10.34 -27.33 -4.42
C LEU A 55 10.67 -27.37 -2.92
N GLN A 56 10.96 -26.21 -2.31
CA GLN A 56 11.31 -26.08 -0.89
C GLN A 56 10.24 -25.32 -0.10
N LEU A 57 9.47 -24.46 -0.78
CA LEU A 57 8.47 -23.59 -0.19
C LEU A 57 7.10 -23.83 -0.81
N GLN A 58 6.05 -23.68 0.00
CA GLN A 58 4.68 -23.67 -0.48
C GLN A 58 3.92 -22.44 0.01
N ALA A 59 3.00 -21.97 -0.81
CA ALA A 59 2.10 -20.87 -0.45
C ALA A 59 0.84 -21.42 0.21
N VAL A 60 0.54 -20.86 1.39
CA VAL A 60 -0.68 -21.15 2.16
C VAL A 60 -1.56 -19.92 2.16
N GLU A 61 -2.85 -20.13 1.87
CA GLU A 61 -3.84 -19.06 1.85
C GLU A 61 -4.00 -18.41 3.22
N ARG A 62 -4.17 -17.08 3.20
CA ARG A 62 -4.51 -16.29 4.38
C ARG A 62 -5.79 -15.52 4.10
N SER A 63 -6.57 -15.26 5.15
CA SER A 63 -7.68 -14.33 5.06
C SER A 63 -7.19 -12.97 4.57
N LYS A 64 -7.96 -12.34 3.68
CA LYS A 64 -7.61 -11.00 3.20
C LYS A 64 -7.69 -10.01 4.35
N SER A 65 -6.72 -9.11 4.41
CA SER A 65 -6.74 -7.94 5.27
C SER A 65 -7.44 -6.76 4.59
N GLY A 66 -8.12 -5.93 5.37
CA GLY A 66 -8.74 -4.68 4.94
C GLY A 66 -9.63 -4.04 6.01
N GLY A 67 -10.12 -2.84 5.71
CA GLY A 67 -11.01 -2.10 6.61
C GLY A 67 -10.24 -1.49 7.78
N THR A 68 -10.40 -2.08 8.97
CA THR A 68 -9.69 -1.66 10.19
C THR A 68 -8.32 -2.31 10.36
N ASP A 69 -8.05 -3.38 9.61
CA ASP A 69 -6.73 -4.00 9.54
C ASP A 69 -5.94 -3.39 8.39
N ASN A 70 -4.74 -2.90 8.71
CA ASN A 70 -3.82 -2.26 7.78
C ASN A 70 -2.70 -3.21 7.33
N SER A 71 -2.78 -4.50 7.66
CA SER A 71 -1.77 -5.45 7.23
C SER A 71 -1.74 -5.62 5.70
N THR A 72 -0.54 -5.78 5.16
CA THR A 72 -0.34 -5.89 3.70
C THR A 72 -0.73 -7.29 3.24
N ASN A 73 -1.62 -7.37 2.24
CA ASN A 73 -1.91 -8.62 1.56
C ASN A 73 -0.74 -9.01 0.65
N ILE A 74 -0.22 -10.22 0.81
CA ILE A 74 0.91 -10.74 0.05
C ILE A 74 0.42 -11.83 -0.91
N ALA A 75 0.42 -11.54 -2.20
CA ALA A 75 -0.05 -12.47 -3.21
C ALA A 75 0.99 -13.57 -3.53
N ALA A 76 0.49 -14.74 -3.90
CA ALA A 76 1.27 -15.83 -4.46
C ALA A 76 0.46 -16.59 -5.51
N ALA A 77 1.15 -17.24 -6.44
CA ALA A 77 0.53 -18.05 -7.48
C ALA A 77 1.40 -19.26 -7.81
N TYR A 78 0.74 -20.32 -8.25
CA TYR A 78 1.37 -21.43 -8.93
C TYR A 78 1.09 -21.28 -10.42
N VAL A 79 2.16 -21.15 -11.21
CA VAL A 79 2.09 -20.96 -12.66
C VAL A 79 2.84 -22.09 -13.35
N GLU A 80 2.15 -22.81 -14.22
CA GLU A 80 2.76 -23.77 -15.12
C GLU A 80 3.17 -23.05 -16.40
N LEU A 81 4.44 -23.17 -16.74
CA LEU A 81 4.99 -22.59 -17.97
C LEU A 81 5.00 -23.64 -19.06
N LEU A 82 4.51 -23.28 -20.24
CA LEU A 82 4.41 -24.17 -21.39
C LEU A 82 5.27 -23.62 -22.53
N ASP A 83 6.09 -24.48 -23.11
CA ASP A 83 6.82 -24.14 -24.33
C ASP A 83 5.84 -23.91 -25.48
N LYS A 84 5.97 -22.78 -26.18
CA LYS A 84 5.03 -22.39 -27.24
C LYS A 84 5.09 -23.27 -28.47
N SER A 85 6.25 -23.86 -28.75
CA SER A 85 6.48 -24.62 -29.98
C SER A 85 6.00 -26.06 -29.85
N SER A 86 6.25 -26.66 -28.70
CA SER A 86 6.00 -28.07 -28.41
C SER A 86 4.77 -28.30 -27.54
N GLY A 87 4.31 -27.28 -26.81
CA GLY A 87 3.25 -27.40 -25.80
C GLY A 87 3.70 -28.16 -24.54
N GLN A 88 4.97 -28.52 -24.42
CA GLN A 88 5.49 -29.25 -23.27
C GLN A 88 5.56 -28.37 -22.03
N SER A 89 5.32 -28.99 -20.87
CA SER A 89 5.46 -28.32 -19.58
C SER A 89 6.93 -28.10 -19.26
N LEU A 90 7.29 -26.85 -18.98
CA LEU A 90 8.58 -26.43 -18.45
C LEU A 90 8.60 -26.45 -16.92
N GLY A 91 7.51 -26.86 -16.30
CA GLY A 91 7.34 -26.98 -14.85
C GLY A 91 6.32 -26.01 -14.27
N THR A 92 5.83 -26.35 -13.08
CA THR A 92 4.99 -25.50 -12.24
C THR A 92 5.85 -24.79 -11.22
N HIS A 93 5.86 -23.46 -11.27
CA HIS A 93 6.66 -22.60 -10.42
C HIS A 93 5.78 -21.89 -9.38
N LEU A 94 6.33 -21.73 -8.18
CA LEU A 94 5.77 -20.86 -7.16
C LEU A 94 6.31 -19.44 -7.38
N VAL A 95 5.41 -18.49 -7.63
CA VAL A 95 5.74 -17.06 -7.66
C VAL A 95 5.04 -16.35 -6.49
N SER A 96 5.75 -15.50 -5.76
CA SER A 96 5.18 -14.76 -4.63
C SER A 96 5.83 -13.40 -4.47
N GLN A 97 5.03 -12.40 -4.10
CA GLN A 97 5.53 -11.06 -3.75
C GLN A 97 6.50 -11.11 -2.57
N ARG A 98 6.35 -12.08 -1.67
CA ARG A 98 7.29 -12.29 -0.55
C ARG A 98 8.71 -12.60 -1.02
N LEU A 99 8.84 -13.25 -2.17
CA LEU A 99 10.11 -13.65 -2.79
C LEU A 99 10.59 -12.58 -3.76
N SER A 100 9.72 -12.13 -4.65
CA SER A 100 10.11 -11.24 -5.73
C SER A 100 10.19 -9.77 -5.33
N ASP A 101 9.67 -9.34 -4.17
CA ASP A 101 9.91 -8.02 -3.57
C ASP A 101 10.48 -8.18 -2.14
N HIS A 102 11.31 -9.20 -1.94
CA HIS A 102 11.88 -9.55 -0.64
C HIS A 102 12.71 -8.41 -0.06
N GLU A 103 13.49 -7.71 -0.90
CA GLU A 103 14.27 -6.54 -0.50
C GLU A 103 13.37 -5.47 0.11
N THR A 104 12.31 -5.10 -0.61
CA THR A 104 11.38 -4.02 -0.22
C THR A 104 10.51 -4.39 0.98
N LEU A 105 10.17 -5.67 1.14
CA LEU A 105 9.37 -6.16 2.25
C LEU A 105 10.19 -6.50 3.50
N SER A 106 11.52 -6.52 3.39
CA SER A 106 12.43 -6.74 4.51
C SER A 106 12.68 -5.44 5.27
N ILE A 107 12.65 -5.51 6.61
CA ILE A 107 12.87 -4.34 7.48
C ILE A 107 14.31 -3.82 7.38
N GLU A 108 15.28 -4.72 7.22
CA GLU A 108 16.71 -4.35 7.18
C GLU A 108 17.27 -4.13 5.77
N GLY A 109 16.49 -4.40 4.71
CA GLY A 109 16.90 -4.18 3.32
C GLY A 109 18.13 -4.99 2.88
N ASN A 110 18.53 -5.99 3.65
CA ASN A 110 19.69 -6.85 3.41
C ASN A 110 19.33 -8.16 2.68
N ALA A 111 18.08 -8.26 2.24
CA ALA A 111 17.54 -9.45 1.63
C ALA A 111 17.40 -9.23 0.12
N GLU A 112 17.87 -10.18 -0.69
CA GLU A 112 17.80 -10.07 -2.15
C GLU A 112 16.46 -10.58 -2.68
N ASP A 113 15.96 -9.97 -3.75
CA ASP A 113 14.79 -10.48 -4.48
C ASP A 113 15.11 -11.85 -5.07
N VAL A 114 14.23 -12.82 -4.82
CA VAL A 114 14.35 -14.20 -5.31
C VAL A 114 13.43 -14.40 -6.51
N PHE A 115 14.03 -14.88 -7.60
CA PHE A 115 13.35 -15.23 -8.85
C PHE A 115 13.72 -16.64 -9.27
N ASP A 116 12.74 -17.40 -9.74
CA ASP A 116 13.01 -18.65 -10.45
C ASP A 116 13.51 -18.34 -11.86
N THR A 117 14.31 -19.26 -12.41
CA THR A 117 14.77 -19.20 -13.79
C THR A 117 14.14 -20.31 -14.63
N VAL A 118 13.92 -20.02 -15.91
CA VAL A 118 13.44 -20.97 -16.92
C VAL A 118 14.19 -20.74 -18.23
N ASN A 119 14.62 -21.83 -18.87
CA ASN A 119 15.28 -21.79 -20.18
C ASN A 119 14.24 -21.98 -21.28
N VAL A 120 14.23 -21.08 -22.25
CA VAL A 120 13.35 -21.13 -23.43
C VAL A 120 14.23 -20.95 -24.67
N GLY A 121 14.48 -22.06 -25.37
CA GLY A 121 15.57 -22.12 -26.37
C GLY A 121 16.92 -21.82 -25.71
N ASP A 122 17.71 -20.94 -26.32
CA ASP A 122 19.05 -20.56 -25.83
C ASP A 122 19.03 -19.36 -24.85
N ARG A 123 17.86 -19.01 -24.31
CA ARG A 123 17.70 -17.84 -23.43
C ARG A 123 17.13 -18.24 -22.07
N GLU A 124 17.78 -17.75 -21.03
CA GLU A 124 17.29 -17.82 -19.67
C GLU A 124 16.37 -16.63 -19.37
N TYR A 125 15.25 -16.91 -18.71
CA TYR A 125 14.28 -15.93 -18.25
C TYR A 125 14.08 -16.07 -16.74
N GLN A 126 14.01 -14.94 -16.05
CA GLN A 126 13.58 -14.88 -14.65
C GLN A 126 12.07 -14.65 -14.57
N ILE A 127 11.43 -15.33 -13.63
CA ILE A 127 10.00 -15.19 -13.35
C ILE A 127 9.76 -14.81 -11.89
N GLY A 128 8.75 -13.99 -11.66
CA GLY A 128 8.37 -13.53 -10.33
C GLY A 128 7.04 -12.82 -10.32
N LEU A 129 6.52 -12.60 -9.12
CA LEU A 129 5.27 -11.87 -8.90
C LEU A 129 5.57 -10.66 -8.04
N LYS A 130 5.53 -9.45 -8.64
CA LYS A 130 5.85 -8.21 -7.94
C LYS A 130 4.60 -7.35 -7.69
N PHE A 131 4.69 -6.44 -6.74
CA PHE A 131 3.73 -5.35 -6.61
C PHE A 131 3.73 -4.47 -7.87
N HIS A 132 2.56 -3.94 -8.20
CA HIS A 132 2.48 -2.90 -9.20
C HIS A 132 3.24 -1.66 -8.71
N ARG A 133 4.26 -1.24 -9.45
CA ARG A 133 5.05 -0.05 -9.14
C ARG A 133 4.43 1.16 -9.81
N GLU A 134 3.98 2.11 -9.00
CA GLU A 134 3.56 3.42 -9.48
C GLU A 134 4.70 4.43 -9.25
N VAL A 135 5.35 4.83 -10.34
CA VAL A 135 6.45 5.80 -10.29
C VAL A 135 5.89 7.21 -10.06
N LYS A 136 6.45 7.93 -9.10
CA LYS A 136 6.08 9.31 -8.78
C LYS A 136 7.10 10.29 -9.37
N PRO A 137 6.70 11.52 -9.72
CA PRO A 137 7.61 12.58 -10.18
C PRO A 137 8.38 13.26 -9.04
N TYR A 138 8.32 12.70 -7.83
CA TYR A 138 9.03 13.19 -6.65
C TYR A 138 9.55 12.03 -5.83
N TRP A 139 10.57 12.33 -5.03
CA TRP A 139 11.19 11.44 -4.08
C TRP A 139 10.87 11.91 -2.66
N ILE A 140 10.77 10.94 -1.76
CA ILE A 140 10.65 11.17 -0.33
C ILE A 140 11.84 10.50 0.32
N GLN A 141 12.60 11.28 1.06
CA GLN A 141 13.72 10.80 1.86
C GLN A 141 13.39 11.02 3.33
N LEU A 142 13.54 9.98 4.13
CA LEU A 142 13.52 10.11 5.59
C LEU A 142 14.85 10.73 6.03
N GLU A 143 14.80 11.86 6.73
CA GLU A 143 15.98 12.49 7.34
C GLU A 143 16.16 12.05 8.78
N ASP A 144 15.07 12.00 9.53
CA ASP A 144 15.08 11.69 10.97
C ASP A 144 13.69 11.18 11.40
N VAL A 145 13.66 10.32 12.40
CA VAL A 145 12.42 9.91 13.06
C VAL A 145 12.60 10.11 14.56
N ARG A 146 11.59 10.65 15.24
CA ARG A 146 11.66 10.91 16.67
C ARG A 146 10.44 10.36 17.38
N ARG A 147 10.71 9.75 18.53
CA ARG A 147 9.74 9.47 19.58
C ARG A 147 10.04 10.37 20.76
N THR A 148 9.04 11.07 21.26
CA THR A 148 9.13 11.83 22.51
C THR A 148 8.11 11.29 23.50
N ASP A 149 8.56 10.89 24.68
CA ASP A 149 7.69 10.36 25.73
C ASP A 149 7.29 11.45 26.75
N TYR A 150 6.27 11.17 27.56
CA TYR A 150 5.94 12.00 28.71
C TYR A 150 7.03 11.92 29.77
N SER A 151 7.29 13.04 30.45
CA SER A 151 8.32 13.09 31.50
C SER A 151 8.02 12.04 32.59
N GLY A 152 8.98 11.14 32.82
CA GLY A 152 8.86 10.10 33.85
C GLY A 152 7.99 8.90 33.46
N SER A 153 7.69 8.71 32.17
CA SER A 153 6.94 7.56 31.66
C SER A 153 7.47 7.13 30.29
N ASP A 154 7.33 5.86 29.95
CA ASP A 154 7.56 5.35 28.59
C ASP A 154 6.35 5.61 27.66
N THR A 155 5.36 6.38 28.11
CA THR A 155 4.17 6.68 27.30
C THR A 155 4.55 7.67 26.19
N PRO A 156 4.37 7.32 24.91
CA PRO A 156 4.67 8.23 23.81
C PRO A 156 3.74 9.43 23.81
N ARG A 157 4.33 10.62 23.78
CA ARG A 157 3.65 11.91 23.62
C ARG A 157 3.59 12.32 22.16
N ASP A 158 4.64 12.05 21.39
CA ASP A 158 4.74 12.43 19.99
C ASP A 158 5.59 11.44 19.19
N TYR A 159 5.12 11.13 17.99
CA TYR A 159 5.89 10.48 16.94
C TYR A 159 5.99 11.42 15.74
N SER A 160 7.21 11.64 15.27
CA SER A 160 7.51 12.58 14.20
C SER A 160 8.50 12.01 13.20
N SER A 161 8.19 12.17 11.92
CA SER A 161 9.08 11.83 10.82
C SER A 161 9.43 13.11 10.06
N PHE A 162 10.71 13.42 9.99
CA PHE A 162 11.24 14.52 9.20
C PHE A 162 11.59 13.99 7.83
N ILE A 163 10.88 14.48 6.82
CA ILE A 163 11.03 14.00 5.46
C ILE A 163 11.44 15.14 4.54
N ARG A 164 12.29 14.83 3.55
CA ARG A 164 12.64 15.73 2.47
C ARG A 164 11.92 15.29 1.20
N ILE A 165 11.18 16.21 0.60
CA ILE A 165 10.55 16.02 -0.70
C ILE A 165 11.43 16.65 -1.76
N VAL A 166 11.78 15.87 -2.78
CA VAL A 166 12.51 16.33 -3.95
C VAL A 166 11.68 16.05 -5.19
N ASP A 167 11.15 17.10 -5.81
CA ASP A 167 10.30 17.03 -6.98
C ASP A 167 11.06 17.52 -8.21
N THR A 168 11.34 16.61 -9.13
CA THR A 168 12.22 16.88 -10.29
C THR A 168 11.51 17.67 -11.39
N GLU A 169 10.17 17.67 -11.41
CA GLU A 169 9.39 18.42 -12.40
C GLU A 169 9.26 19.90 -12.03
N THR A 170 9.05 20.18 -10.75
CA THR A 170 8.85 21.55 -10.24
C THR A 170 10.14 22.19 -9.72
N GLY A 171 11.17 21.38 -9.45
CA GLY A 171 12.40 21.81 -8.77
C GLY A 171 12.22 22.03 -7.26
N ALA A 172 11.09 21.61 -6.68
CA ALA A 172 10.85 21.76 -5.25
C ALA A 172 11.77 20.82 -4.45
N ASP A 173 12.47 21.39 -3.48
CA ASP A 173 13.30 20.67 -2.52
C ASP A 173 13.04 21.25 -1.13
N ARG A 174 12.27 20.54 -0.31
CA ARG A 174 11.83 21.04 0.98
C ARG A 174 11.80 19.95 2.03
N LYS A 175 11.96 20.39 3.28
CA LYS A 175 11.89 19.54 4.46
C LYS A 175 10.58 19.80 5.18
N ASP A 176 9.84 18.75 5.45
CA ASP A 176 8.56 18.77 6.13
C ASP A 176 8.58 17.81 7.33
N ARG A 177 7.77 18.10 8.35
CA ARG A 177 7.56 17.21 9.49
C ARG A 177 6.17 16.60 9.40
N VAL A 178 6.10 15.27 9.43
CA VAL A 178 4.86 14.50 9.54
C VAL A 178 4.78 14.02 10.98
N TRP A 179 3.72 14.38 11.70
CA TRP A 179 3.57 13.97 13.09
C TRP A 179 2.12 13.61 13.44
N MET A 180 1.89 13.13 14.66
CA MET A 180 0.58 12.70 15.13
C MET A 180 -0.53 13.72 14.82
N ASN A 181 -1.55 13.28 14.08
CA ASN A 181 -2.69 14.07 13.62
C ASN A 181 -2.36 15.25 12.68
N ASN A 182 -1.11 15.39 12.23
CA ASN A 182 -0.66 16.44 11.33
C ASN A 182 0.03 15.82 10.10
N PRO A 183 -0.77 15.31 9.15
CA PRO A 183 -0.23 14.68 7.96
C PRO A 183 0.24 15.71 6.94
N LEU A 184 1.26 15.34 6.17
CA LEU A 184 1.75 16.14 5.06
C LEU A 184 0.90 15.89 3.82
N ARG A 185 0.50 16.95 3.13
CA ARG A 185 -0.23 16.87 1.87
C ARG A 185 0.66 17.38 0.74
N TYR A 186 0.85 16.55 -0.28
CA TYR A 186 1.66 16.87 -1.44
C TYR A 186 1.11 16.17 -2.69
N ARG A 187 0.94 16.92 -3.80
CA ARG A 187 0.46 16.41 -5.10
C ARG A 187 -0.76 15.49 -5.06
N GLY A 188 -1.75 15.83 -4.21
CA GLY A 188 -3.00 15.08 -4.08
C GLY A 188 -2.91 13.84 -3.17
N GLU A 189 -1.73 13.58 -2.61
CA GLU A 189 -1.48 12.51 -1.65
C GLU A 189 -1.31 13.08 -0.24
N THR A 190 -1.66 12.26 0.74
CA THR A 190 -1.54 12.56 2.16
C THR A 190 -0.66 11.51 2.82
N PHE A 191 0.41 11.95 3.46
CA PHE A 191 1.40 11.14 4.15
C PHE A 191 1.12 11.19 5.65
N TYR A 192 0.82 10.03 6.21
CA TYR A 192 0.58 9.84 7.63
C TYR A 192 1.75 9.10 8.24
N GLN A 193 2.23 9.57 9.39
CA GLN A 193 3.08 8.74 10.24
C GLN A 193 2.19 7.63 10.83
N SER A 194 2.55 6.38 10.54
CA SER A 194 1.76 5.21 10.97
C SER A 194 2.50 4.36 12.01
N GLU A 195 3.83 4.26 11.89
CA GLU A 195 4.63 3.39 12.75
C GLU A 195 5.97 4.03 13.14
N TYR A 196 6.51 3.57 14.27
CA TYR A 196 7.87 3.83 14.75
C TYR A 196 8.43 2.50 15.24
N ILE A 197 9.52 2.04 14.63
CA ILE A 197 10.12 0.74 14.90
C ILE A 197 11.59 0.97 15.29
N PRO A 198 11.96 0.80 16.56
CA PRO A 198 13.36 0.75 16.95
C PRO A 198 13.96 -0.58 16.47
N LEU A 199 15.09 -0.51 15.76
CA LEU A 199 15.79 -1.69 15.26
C LEU A 199 16.86 -2.16 16.25
N PRO A 200 17.18 -3.47 16.32
CA PRO A 200 18.24 -3.99 17.18
C PRO A 200 19.61 -3.35 16.93
N SER A 201 19.84 -2.85 15.71
CA SER A 201 21.06 -2.13 15.32
C SER A 201 21.21 -0.75 15.97
N GLY A 202 20.22 -0.28 16.73
CA GLY A 202 20.16 1.07 17.28
C GLY A 202 19.69 2.14 16.28
N LYS A 203 19.39 1.73 15.03
CA LYS A 203 18.69 2.57 14.06
C LYS A 203 17.19 2.60 14.35
N GLU A 204 16.51 3.60 13.82
CA GLU A 204 15.06 3.75 13.93
C GLU A 204 14.44 3.74 12.54
N MET A 205 13.24 3.19 12.43
CA MET A 205 12.46 3.15 11.20
C MET A 205 11.08 3.77 11.45
N THR A 206 10.53 4.41 10.42
CA THR A 206 9.15 4.88 10.45
C THR A 206 8.33 4.23 9.35
N GLY A 207 7.09 3.87 9.67
CA GLY A 207 6.06 3.57 8.68
C GLY A 207 5.38 4.87 8.25
N ILE A 208 5.32 5.09 6.93
CA ILE A 208 4.56 6.19 6.33
C ILE A 208 3.44 5.60 5.49
N GLN A 209 2.20 5.87 5.87
CA GLN A 209 1.02 5.51 5.09
C GLN A 209 0.69 6.62 4.09
N VAL A 210 0.51 6.24 2.82
CA VAL A 210 0.21 7.17 1.73
C VAL A 210 -1.20 6.93 1.23
N VAL A 211 -2.02 7.99 1.20
CA VAL A 211 -3.42 7.91 0.76
C VAL A 211 -3.72 9.03 -0.24
N ARG A 212 -4.42 8.71 -1.32
CA ARG A 212 -5.07 9.70 -2.18
C ARG A 212 -6.40 10.11 -1.56
N ASN A 213 -6.46 11.31 -1.02
CA ASN A 213 -7.65 11.81 -0.35
C ASN A 213 -8.03 13.20 -0.89
N SER A 214 -8.62 13.26 -2.07
CA SER A 214 -9.11 14.52 -2.65
C SER A 214 -10.30 15.10 -1.86
N GLY A 215 -11.03 14.27 -1.12
CA GLY A 215 -12.22 14.64 -0.36
C GLY A 215 -11.96 15.11 1.08
N TRP A 216 -10.70 15.29 1.47
CA TRP A 216 -10.33 15.60 2.86
C TRP A 216 -10.97 16.89 3.40
N LEU A 217 -11.34 17.83 2.53
CA LEU A 217 -12.01 19.08 2.89
C LEU A 217 -13.51 18.92 3.16
N ILE A 218 -14.15 17.87 2.64
CA ILE A 218 -15.61 17.70 2.69
C ILE A 218 -16.14 17.77 4.13
N PRO A 219 -15.56 17.06 5.13
CA PRO A 219 -16.05 17.13 6.50
C PRO A 219 -15.95 18.55 7.10
N TYR A 220 -14.86 19.27 6.81
CA TYR A 220 -14.65 20.62 7.31
C TYR A 220 -15.65 21.61 6.72
N VAL A 221 -15.94 21.50 5.41
CA VAL A 221 -16.94 22.34 4.73
C VAL A 221 -18.34 22.03 5.28
N ALA A 222 -18.70 20.76 5.45
CA ALA A 222 -19.99 20.37 6.01
C ALA A 222 -20.22 20.92 7.43
N CYS A 223 -19.22 20.77 8.32
CA CYS A 223 -19.26 21.33 9.66
C CYS A 223 -19.38 22.86 9.64
N SER A 224 -18.66 23.53 8.73
CA SER A 224 -18.71 24.99 8.58
C SER A 224 -20.09 25.47 8.12
N ILE A 225 -20.69 24.81 7.12
CA ILE A 225 -22.05 25.11 6.65
C ILE A 225 -23.06 24.94 7.80
N THR A 226 -22.92 23.85 8.57
CA THR A 226 -23.78 23.57 9.72
C THR A 226 -23.65 24.66 10.79
N ALA A 227 -22.43 25.05 11.13
CA ALA A 227 -22.15 26.10 12.09
C ALA A 227 -22.72 27.46 11.64
N ILE A 228 -22.58 27.81 10.36
CA ILE A 228 -23.13 29.04 9.78
C ILE A 228 -24.66 29.02 9.82
N GLY A 229 -25.28 27.89 9.47
CA GLY A 229 -26.74 27.74 9.55
C GLY A 229 -27.27 27.92 10.98
N LEU A 230 -26.65 27.25 11.95
CA LEU A 230 -26.97 27.40 13.37
C LEU A 230 -26.79 28.85 13.85
N LEU A 231 -25.70 29.49 13.45
CA LEU A 231 -25.43 30.88 13.80
C LEU A 231 -26.49 31.83 13.22
N ALA A 232 -26.84 31.67 11.95
CA ALA A 232 -27.89 32.46 11.30
C ALA A 232 -29.26 32.28 11.99
N HIS A 233 -29.62 31.03 12.33
CA HIS A 233 -30.84 30.74 13.09
C HIS A 233 -30.83 31.40 14.48
N PHE A 234 -29.70 31.32 15.20
CA PHE A 234 -29.54 31.93 16.52
C PHE A 234 -29.63 33.46 16.47
N LEU A 235 -28.94 34.12 15.53
CA LEU A 235 -29.04 35.58 15.38
C LEU A 235 -30.44 36.01 14.96
N GLY A 236 -31.11 35.25 14.09
CA GLY A 236 -32.48 35.54 13.68
C GLY A 236 -33.48 35.47 14.84
N THR A 237 -33.38 34.45 15.70
CA THR A 237 -34.25 34.32 16.88
C THR A 237 -33.93 35.37 17.94
N LEU A 238 -32.64 35.65 18.19
CA LEU A 238 -32.19 36.65 19.15
C LEU A 238 -32.65 38.06 18.77
N THR A 239 -32.46 38.47 17.51
CA THR A 239 -32.88 39.81 17.05
C THR A 239 -34.39 39.98 17.12
N ARG A 240 -35.17 38.95 16.77
CA ARG A 240 -36.62 38.95 16.93
C ARG A 240 -37.03 39.07 18.41
N PHE A 241 -36.36 38.36 19.31
CA PHE A 241 -36.60 38.44 20.74
C PHE A 241 -36.28 39.83 21.31
N LEU A 242 -35.12 40.40 20.96
CA LEU A 242 -34.70 41.74 21.40
C LEU A 242 -35.68 42.82 20.92
N ARG A 243 -36.09 42.79 19.64
CA ARG A 243 -37.09 43.72 19.09
C ARG A 243 -38.43 43.62 19.83
N ARG A 244 -38.88 42.39 20.16
CA ARG A 244 -40.11 42.20 20.93
C ARG A 244 -40.00 42.81 22.33
N ARG A 245 -38.89 42.57 23.04
CA ARG A 245 -38.66 43.15 24.38
C ARG A 245 -38.58 44.66 24.38
N GLU A 246 -37.96 45.26 23.37
CA GLU A 246 -37.91 46.71 23.21
C GLU A 246 -39.32 47.31 23.03
N GLN A 247 -40.18 46.64 22.25
CA GLN A 247 -41.57 47.06 22.06
C GLN A 247 -42.40 46.94 23.35
N GLU A 248 -42.23 45.85 24.12
CA GLU A 248 -42.88 45.67 25.41
C GLU A 248 -42.45 46.77 26.40
N ALA A 249 -41.15 47.05 26.51
CA ALA A 249 -40.63 48.12 27.37
C ALA A 249 -41.08 49.54 26.96
N LYS A 250 -41.31 49.78 25.66
CA LYS A 250 -41.88 51.05 25.17
C LYS A 250 -43.37 51.21 25.47
N LYS A 251 -44.12 50.13 25.65
CA LYS A 251 -45.55 50.18 26.02
C LYS A 251 -45.78 50.38 27.51
N GLU A 252 -44.81 50.01 28.34
CA GLU A 252 -44.86 50.17 29.81
C GLU A 252 -44.39 51.56 30.28
N ARG A 253 -43.83 52.39 29.38
CA ARG A 253 -43.47 53.79 29.62
C ARG A 253 -44.54 54.72 29.08
#